data_AF-A0A961SST3-F1
#
_entry.id   AF-A0A961SST3-F1
#
_cell.length_a   1.000
_cell.length_b   1.000
_cell.length_c   1.000
_cell.angle_alpha   90.00
_cell.angle_beta   90.00
_cell.angle_gamma   90.00
#
_symmetry.space_group_name_H-M   'P 1'
#
loop_
_entity.id
_entity.type
_entity.pdbx_description
1 polymer ?
#
loop_
_entity_poly.entity_id
_entity_poly.type
_entity_poly.pdbx_seq_one_letter_code
_entity_poly.pdbx_strand_id
1 'polypeptide(L)'
;MAKHITHEDRTSTWMADTAGDTWIVAADAKFSMTNAYGFSDKYYDGTIVRVEGQIKVAGAGFSAVLLEADGSKVVFGENARIDVRNANGAVQGNGDNLDIVNHGLIKAGVYGIVANNGGTIVNDGEIRGIGGILTHVQAGDGTAIRNAGLIDVSGIGVTAYGTAGEFSSVVNARGGVIRADDIGVNFGSDGASKLVNRGLIDSDSAVSGGNGVTTLVNKSEIVGDIDLGAARFSGRPAAVRDRISTRSRAPRSTSRKSSAAATTPC
;
A
#
# COMPACT_ATOMS: atom_id res chain seq x y z
N MET A 1 -11.01 -18.99 -19.96
CA MET A 1 -11.48 -17.83 -19.21
C MET A 1 -12.98 -17.67 -19.41
N ALA A 2 -13.75 -18.28 -18.52
CA ALA A 2 -15.17 -18.06 -18.35
C ALA A 2 -15.42 -16.79 -17.50
N LYS A 3 -16.66 -16.32 -17.54
CA LYS A 3 -17.15 -15.22 -16.71
C LYS A 3 -18.29 -15.72 -15.83
N HIS A 4 -18.14 -15.52 -14.53
CA HIS A 4 -19.14 -15.83 -13.51
C HIS A 4 -19.70 -14.51 -13.02
N ILE A 5 -20.97 -14.23 -13.32
CA ILE A 5 -21.61 -12.95 -12.97
C ILE A 5 -22.75 -13.25 -12.00
N THR A 6 -22.78 -12.52 -10.89
CA THR A 6 -23.90 -12.58 -9.95
C THR A 6 -24.58 -11.23 -9.81
N HIS A 7 -25.89 -11.25 -9.95
CA HIS A 7 -26.82 -10.14 -9.69
C HIS A 7 -27.53 -10.30 -8.35
N GLU A 8 -27.25 -11.40 -7.64
CA GLU A 8 -27.95 -11.76 -6.41
C GLU A 8 -27.26 -11.15 -5.19
N ASP A 9 -28.06 -10.79 -4.21
CA ASP A 9 -27.55 -10.47 -2.89
C ASP A 9 -26.98 -11.73 -2.22
N ARG A 10 -25.89 -11.57 -1.46
CA ARG A 10 -25.25 -12.68 -0.75
C ARG A 10 -24.94 -12.36 0.69
N THR A 11 -25.05 -13.37 1.54
CA THR A 11 -24.67 -13.32 2.96
C THR A 11 -23.59 -14.34 3.32
N SER A 12 -22.99 -14.98 2.31
CA SER A 12 -21.92 -15.96 2.43
C SER A 12 -20.83 -15.70 1.40
N THR A 13 -19.61 -16.14 1.71
CA THR A 13 -18.45 -16.00 0.81
C THR A 13 -18.77 -16.55 -0.57
N TRP A 14 -18.43 -15.78 -1.60
CA TRP A 14 -18.39 -16.28 -2.96
C TRP A 14 -16.98 -16.80 -3.26
N MET A 15 -16.85 -18.11 -3.45
CA MET A 15 -15.56 -18.74 -3.65
C MET A 15 -15.31 -18.97 -5.14
N ALA A 16 -14.09 -18.68 -5.61
CA ALA A 16 -13.64 -19.20 -6.88
C ALA A 16 -13.61 -20.73 -6.84
N ASP A 17 -13.95 -21.36 -7.96
CA ASP A 17 -13.85 -22.81 -8.16
C ASP A 17 -13.02 -23.20 -9.40
N THR A 18 -12.55 -22.21 -10.15
CA THR A 18 -11.72 -22.37 -11.35
C THR A 18 -10.64 -21.30 -11.44
N ALA A 19 -9.45 -21.68 -11.92
CA ALA A 19 -8.32 -20.79 -12.16
C ALA A 19 -8.47 -20.00 -13.46
N GLY A 20 -7.91 -18.79 -13.51
CA GLY A 20 -7.87 -17.97 -14.72
C GLY A 20 -9.23 -17.46 -15.21
N ASP A 21 -10.28 -17.57 -14.40
CA ASP A 21 -11.63 -17.10 -14.70
C ASP A 21 -11.92 -15.73 -14.07
N THR A 22 -12.99 -15.09 -14.54
CA THR A 22 -13.42 -13.78 -14.05
C THR A 22 -14.71 -13.89 -13.25
N TRP A 23 -14.71 -13.36 -12.02
CA TRP A 23 -15.84 -13.31 -11.10
C TRP A 23 -16.33 -11.87 -10.96
N ILE A 24 -17.60 -11.62 -11.23
CA ILE A 24 -18.17 -10.26 -11.32
C ILE A 24 -19.34 -10.12 -10.33
N VAL A 25 -19.17 -9.25 -9.33
CA VAL A 25 -20.28 -8.74 -8.50
C VAL A 25 -20.92 -7.59 -9.26
N ALA A 26 -22.10 -7.83 -9.84
CA ALA A 26 -22.78 -6.85 -10.67
C ALA A 26 -23.19 -5.60 -9.88
N ALA A 27 -23.46 -4.50 -10.58
CA ALA A 27 -23.74 -3.19 -9.98
C ALA A 27 -24.99 -3.17 -9.07
N ASP A 28 -25.93 -4.06 -9.33
CA ASP A 28 -27.18 -4.26 -8.59
C ASP A 28 -27.05 -5.24 -7.41
N ALA A 29 -25.98 -6.02 -7.33
CA ALA A 29 -25.75 -7.00 -6.28
C ALA A 29 -25.22 -6.36 -4.99
N LYS A 30 -25.68 -6.89 -3.83
CA LYS A 30 -25.19 -6.50 -2.50
C LYS A 30 -24.73 -7.70 -1.70
N PHE A 31 -23.47 -7.68 -1.32
CA PHE A 31 -22.89 -8.69 -0.43
C PHE A 31 -22.81 -8.12 0.98
N SER A 32 -23.33 -8.85 1.97
CA SER A 32 -23.34 -8.44 3.38
C SER A 32 -22.96 -9.62 4.27
N MET A 33 -21.71 -9.63 4.74
CA MET A 33 -21.13 -10.75 5.50
C MET A 33 -20.78 -10.33 6.93
N THR A 34 -20.91 -11.28 7.85
CA THR A 34 -20.35 -11.19 9.20
C THR A 34 -19.46 -12.40 9.45
N ASN A 35 -18.22 -12.18 9.87
CA ASN A 35 -17.21 -13.20 10.08
C ASN A 35 -16.97 -14.09 8.83
N ALA A 36 -17.00 -13.48 7.65
CA ALA A 36 -16.74 -14.14 6.37
C ALA A 36 -16.22 -13.12 5.34
N TYR A 37 -15.49 -13.61 4.33
CA TYR A 37 -15.04 -12.81 3.20
C TYR A 37 -16.19 -12.56 2.22
N GLY A 38 -16.11 -11.50 1.40
CA GLY A 38 -17.07 -11.32 0.30
C GLY A 38 -16.74 -12.21 -0.89
N PHE A 39 -15.49 -12.19 -1.30
CA PHE A 39 -14.95 -13.08 -2.30
C PHE A 39 -13.64 -13.70 -1.80
N SER A 40 -13.37 -14.94 -2.21
CA SER A 40 -12.10 -15.60 -1.96
C SER A 40 -11.68 -16.46 -3.15
N ASP A 41 -10.45 -16.28 -3.62
CA ASP A 41 -9.87 -17.11 -4.70
C ASP A 41 -9.20 -18.39 -4.20
N LYS A 42 -9.06 -18.57 -2.88
CA LYS A 42 -8.50 -19.71 -2.13
C LYS A 42 -7.93 -20.83 -3.04
N TYR A 43 -6.73 -20.58 -3.59
CA TYR A 43 -5.89 -21.48 -4.40
C TYR A 43 -6.07 -21.47 -5.94
N TYR A 44 -6.84 -20.57 -6.52
CA TYR A 44 -7.05 -20.51 -7.96
C TYR A 44 -6.28 -19.34 -8.60
N ASP A 45 -5.08 -19.62 -9.11
CA ASP A 45 -4.19 -18.62 -9.69
C ASP A 45 -4.81 -17.88 -10.87
N GLY A 46 -4.36 -16.63 -11.06
CA GLY A 46 -4.80 -15.78 -12.16
C GLY A 46 -6.29 -15.42 -12.13
N THR A 47 -6.95 -15.56 -10.98
CA THR A 47 -8.35 -15.21 -10.80
C THR A 47 -8.54 -13.70 -10.94
N ILE A 48 -9.54 -13.29 -11.71
CA ILE A 48 -9.91 -11.88 -11.85
C ILE A 48 -11.21 -11.64 -11.12
N VAL A 49 -11.20 -10.76 -10.13
CA VAL A 49 -12.39 -10.33 -9.40
C VAL A 49 -12.75 -8.92 -9.83
N ARG A 50 -13.97 -8.70 -10.27
CA ARG A 50 -14.50 -7.37 -10.57
C ARG A 50 -15.70 -7.09 -9.70
N VAL A 51 -15.69 -5.97 -9.00
CA VAL A 51 -16.78 -5.56 -8.13
C VAL A 51 -17.33 -4.25 -8.64
N GLU A 52 -18.57 -4.28 -9.12
CA GLU A 52 -19.32 -3.09 -9.54
C GLU A 52 -20.40 -2.70 -8.53
N GLY A 53 -20.86 -3.68 -7.73
CA GLY A 53 -21.89 -3.51 -6.71
C GLY A 53 -21.36 -3.11 -5.33
N GLN A 54 -22.04 -3.60 -4.31
CA GLN A 54 -21.73 -3.26 -2.92
C GLN A 54 -21.23 -4.48 -2.16
N ILE A 55 -20.17 -4.29 -1.37
CA ILE A 55 -19.70 -5.32 -0.43
C ILE A 55 -19.56 -4.70 0.96
N LYS A 56 -20.26 -5.28 1.93
CA LYS A 56 -20.14 -4.94 3.35
C LYS A 56 -19.64 -6.15 4.12
N VAL A 57 -18.56 -5.99 4.86
CA VAL A 57 -18.01 -7.03 5.74
C VAL A 57 -17.83 -6.48 7.14
N ALA A 58 -18.21 -7.29 8.12
CA ALA A 58 -17.88 -7.09 9.52
C ALA A 58 -17.24 -8.35 10.10
N GLY A 59 -16.31 -8.19 11.04
CA GLY A 59 -15.58 -9.28 11.68
C GLY A 59 -14.07 -9.08 11.57
N ALA A 60 -13.38 -9.20 12.70
CA ALA A 60 -11.93 -9.09 12.75
C ALA A 60 -11.29 -10.20 11.90
N GLY A 61 -10.29 -9.85 11.09
CA GLY A 61 -9.58 -10.79 10.22
C GLY A 61 -10.27 -11.12 8.90
N PHE A 62 -11.43 -10.52 8.60
CA PHE A 62 -12.10 -10.71 7.31
C PHE A 62 -11.95 -9.48 6.41
N SER A 63 -12.12 -9.68 5.10
CA SER A 63 -11.97 -8.65 4.07
C SER A 63 -13.05 -8.77 2.99
N ALA A 64 -13.31 -7.71 2.23
CA ALA A 64 -14.26 -7.78 1.12
C ALA A 64 -13.79 -8.76 0.03
N VAL A 65 -12.49 -8.77 -0.29
CA VAL A 65 -11.84 -9.69 -1.21
C VAL A 65 -10.59 -10.26 -0.56
N LEU A 66 -10.48 -11.59 -0.52
CA LEU A 66 -9.28 -12.32 -0.13
C LEU A 66 -8.63 -12.91 -1.39
N LEU A 67 -7.38 -12.55 -1.65
CA LEU A 67 -6.57 -13.08 -2.75
C LEU A 67 -5.39 -13.87 -2.16
N GLU A 68 -5.52 -15.18 -2.07
CA GLU A 68 -4.48 -16.12 -1.62
C GLU A 68 -3.69 -16.73 -2.78
N ALA A 69 -4.22 -16.67 -4.01
CA ALA A 69 -3.60 -17.27 -5.18
C ALA A 69 -2.73 -16.25 -5.94
N ASP A 70 -1.74 -16.76 -6.69
CA ASP A 70 -0.74 -15.93 -7.34
C ASP A 70 -1.28 -15.31 -8.64
N GLY A 71 -0.78 -14.12 -8.98
CA GLY A 71 -1.15 -13.42 -10.22
C GLY A 71 -2.63 -13.03 -10.31
N SER A 72 -3.37 -13.12 -9.19
CA SER A 72 -4.76 -12.71 -9.10
C SER A 72 -4.92 -11.19 -9.20
N LYS A 73 -6.08 -10.77 -9.69
CA LYS A 73 -6.43 -9.37 -9.88
C LYS A 73 -7.76 -9.04 -9.23
N VAL A 74 -7.86 -7.87 -8.62
CA VAL A 74 -9.14 -7.29 -8.20
C VAL A 74 -9.31 -5.89 -8.77
N VAL A 75 -10.50 -5.59 -9.28
CA VAL A 75 -10.91 -4.28 -9.76
C VAL A 75 -12.21 -3.87 -9.09
N PHE A 76 -12.18 -2.82 -8.28
CA PHE A 76 -13.39 -2.12 -7.84
C PHE A 76 -13.74 -1.06 -8.88
N GLY A 77 -14.89 -1.21 -9.54
CA GLY A 77 -15.40 -0.24 -10.50
C GLY A 77 -15.77 1.10 -9.86
N GLU A 78 -16.01 2.12 -10.67
CA GLU A 78 -16.29 3.49 -10.22
C GLU A 78 -17.51 3.59 -9.28
N ASN A 79 -18.50 2.71 -9.48
CA ASN A 79 -19.72 2.66 -8.67
C ASN A 79 -19.60 1.72 -7.45
N ALA A 80 -18.49 1.00 -7.33
CA ALA A 80 -18.29 0.04 -6.26
C ALA A 80 -18.27 0.75 -4.91
N ARG A 81 -18.97 0.16 -3.93
CA ARG A 81 -18.99 0.67 -2.55
C ARG A 81 -18.62 -0.44 -1.60
N ILE A 82 -17.45 -0.30 -1.00
CA ILE A 82 -16.88 -1.30 -0.08
C ILE A 82 -16.90 -0.73 1.33
N ASP A 83 -17.67 -1.35 2.22
CA ASP A 83 -17.76 -0.97 3.64
C ASP A 83 -17.16 -2.06 4.52
N VAL A 84 -15.96 -1.80 5.01
CA VAL A 84 -15.13 -2.72 5.79
C VAL A 84 -14.66 -2.04 7.08
N ARG A 85 -15.43 -1.06 7.57
CA ARG A 85 -15.11 -0.29 8.80
C ARG A 85 -14.96 -1.17 10.05
N ASN A 86 -15.57 -2.35 10.05
CA ASN A 86 -15.49 -3.31 11.15
C ASN A 86 -14.75 -4.59 10.74
N ALA A 87 -13.85 -4.51 9.76
CA ALA A 87 -13.12 -5.62 9.20
C ALA A 87 -11.64 -5.24 8.94
N ASN A 88 -10.84 -6.16 8.40
CA ASN A 88 -9.41 -5.97 8.17
C ASN A 88 -9.15 -4.98 7.03
N GLY A 89 -9.79 -5.19 5.87
CA GLY A 89 -9.72 -4.26 4.74
C GLY A 89 -10.59 -4.64 3.56
N ALA A 90 -10.54 -3.85 2.48
CA ALA A 90 -11.29 -4.17 1.26
C ALA A 90 -10.60 -5.31 0.52
N VAL A 91 -9.27 -5.32 0.51
CA VAL A 91 -8.47 -6.39 -0.06
C VAL A 91 -7.48 -6.88 0.97
N GLN A 92 -7.40 -8.19 1.11
CA GLN A 92 -6.29 -8.87 1.75
C GLN A 92 -5.62 -9.77 0.70
N GLY A 93 -4.44 -9.34 0.24
CA GLY A 93 -3.63 -10.06 -0.73
C GLY A 93 -2.50 -10.81 -0.04
N ASN A 94 -2.48 -12.12 -0.17
CA ASN A 94 -1.43 -13.02 0.29
C ASN A 94 -0.74 -13.76 -0.87
N GLY A 95 -1.32 -13.79 -2.06
CA GLY A 95 -0.63 -14.29 -3.25
C GLY A 95 0.45 -13.34 -3.75
N ASP A 96 1.34 -13.85 -4.60
CA ASP A 96 2.41 -13.10 -5.23
C ASP A 96 1.91 -12.36 -6.48
N ASN A 97 2.56 -11.24 -6.82
CA ASN A 97 2.32 -10.49 -8.06
C ASN A 97 0.82 -10.11 -8.30
N LEU A 98 0.15 -9.64 -7.24
CA LEU A 98 -1.25 -9.22 -7.32
C LEU A 98 -1.41 -7.87 -8.06
N ASP A 99 -2.51 -7.72 -8.78
CA ASP A 99 -2.93 -6.43 -9.37
C ASP A 99 -4.23 -5.94 -8.71
N ILE A 100 -4.13 -4.87 -7.92
CA ILE A 100 -5.25 -4.33 -7.14
C ILE A 100 -5.58 -2.94 -7.65
N VAL A 101 -6.78 -2.76 -8.19
CA VAL A 101 -7.24 -1.49 -8.74
C VAL A 101 -8.51 -1.04 -8.03
N ASN A 102 -8.50 0.18 -7.50
CA ASN A 102 -9.67 0.84 -6.94
C ASN A 102 -10.06 2.06 -7.76
N HIS A 103 -11.24 2.04 -8.39
CA HIS A 103 -11.90 3.20 -8.97
C HIS A 103 -13.09 3.68 -8.11
N GLY A 104 -13.55 2.88 -7.15
CA GLY A 104 -14.75 3.13 -6.34
C GLY A 104 -14.45 3.76 -4.98
N LEU A 105 -15.38 3.58 -4.05
CA LEU A 105 -15.25 4.05 -2.66
C LEU A 105 -14.98 2.87 -1.71
N ILE A 106 -13.87 2.95 -0.97
CA ILE A 106 -13.53 2.06 0.14
C ILE A 106 -13.65 2.82 1.46
N LYS A 107 -14.47 2.29 2.38
CA LYS A 107 -14.53 2.72 3.79
C LYS A 107 -13.81 1.71 4.67
N ALA A 108 -12.56 2.01 5.00
CA ALA A 108 -11.62 1.17 5.71
C ALA A 108 -11.85 1.14 7.23
N GLY A 109 -11.74 -0.05 7.81
CA GLY A 109 -11.67 -0.27 9.26
C GLY A 109 -10.23 -0.16 9.74
N VAL A 110 -9.37 -1.10 9.34
CA VAL A 110 -7.93 -1.04 9.65
C VAL A 110 -7.16 -0.44 8.48
N TYR A 111 -7.18 -1.09 7.31
CA TYR A 111 -6.62 -0.55 6.07
C TYR A 111 -7.62 -0.68 4.92
N GLY A 112 -7.55 0.20 3.93
CA GLY A 112 -8.31 0.04 2.69
C GLY A 112 -7.81 -1.17 1.90
N ILE A 113 -6.51 -1.26 1.68
CA ILE A 113 -5.87 -2.34 0.92
C ILE A 113 -4.68 -2.87 1.70
N VAL A 114 -4.59 -4.19 1.84
CA VAL A 114 -3.43 -4.90 2.39
C VAL A 114 -2.91 -5.88 1.33
N ALA A 115 -1.65 -5.76 0.94
CA ALA A 115 -0.98 -6.70 0.03
C ALA A 115 0.35 -7.16 0.63
N ASN A 116 0.53 -8.47 0.84
CA ASN A 116 1.63 -9.01 1.63
C ASN A 116 2.84 -9.50 0.82
N ASN A 117 2.72 -9.65 -0.49
CA ASN A 117 3.77 -10.20 -1.36
C ASN A 117 3.91 -9.45 -2.71
N GLY A 118 4.27 -8.17 -2.66
CA GLY A 118 4.59 -7.41 -3.87
C GLY A 118 3.37 -7.16 -4.76
N GLY A 119 3.62 -6.78 -6.01
CA GLY A 119 2.58 -6.50 -7.01
C GLY A 119 2.31 -5.01 -7.26
N THR A 120 1.18 -4.75 -7.93
CA THR A 120 0.76 -3.40 -8.33
C THR A 120 -0.53 -3.00 -7.64
N ILE A 121 -0.54 -1.81 -7.06
CA ILE A 121 -1.74 -1.21 -6.45
C ILE A 121 -2.00 0.13 -7.11
N VAL A 122 -3.19 0.30 -7.67
CA VAL A 122 -3.66 1.55 -8.27
C VAL A 122 -4.91 2.04 -7.55
N ASN A 123 -4.84 3.24 -6.99
CA ASN A 123 -6.00 3.94 -6.44
C ASN A 123 -6.34 5.15 -7.31
N ASP A 124 -7.39 5.05 -8.11
CA ASP A 124 -7.99 6.16 -8.86
C ASP A 124 -9.30 6.65 -8.20
N GLY A 125 -9.89 5.87 -7.30
CA GLY A 125 -11.08 6.19 -6.52
C GLY A 125 -10.77 6.83 -5.16
N GLU A 126 -11.59 6.49 -4.16
CA GLU A 126 -11.48 7.02 -2.81
C GLU A 126 -11.25 5.91 -1.77
N ILE A 127 -10.29 6.13 -0.87
CA ILE A 127 -10.10 5.33 0.34
C ILE A 127 -10.27 6.27 1.55
N ARG A 128 -11.19 5.93 2.46
CA ARG A 128 -11.44 6.68 3.69
C ARG A 128 -11.50 5.76 4.90
N GLY A 129 -10.97 6.16 6.05
CA GLY A 129 -11.02 5.35 7.27
C GLY A 129 -9.81 5.53 8.17
N ILE A 130 -9.34 4.47 8.81
CA ILE A 130 -8.16 4.52 9.70
C ILE A 130 -6.85 4.47 8.90
N GLY A 131 -6.69 3.51 8.00
CA GLY A 131 -5.49 3.36 7.18
C GLY A 131 -5.82 3.26 5.69
N GLY A 132 -4.91 3.74 4.85
CA GLY A 132 -5.07 3.70 3.39
C GLY A 132 -4.58 2.40 2.79
N ILE A 133 -3.32 2.35 2.39
CA ILE A 133 -2.69 1.19 1.74
C ILE A 133 -1.54 0.69 2.61
N LEU A 134 -1.51 -0.61 2.85
CA LEU A 134 -0.42 -1.31 3.52
C LEU A 134 0.15 -2.36 2.58
N THR A 135 1.45 -2.31 2.33
CA THR A 135 2.14 -3.37 1.58
C THR A 135 3.24 -3.96 2.42
N HIS A 136 3.16 -5.26 2.68
CA HIS A 136 4.28 -6.04 3.16
C HIS A 136 4.92 -6.75 1.97
N VAL A 137 6.23 -6.97 2.03
CA VAL A 137 6.91 -7.85 1.09
C VAL A 137 7.72 -8.82 1.95
N GLN A 138 7.44 -10.11 1.84
CA GLN A 138 8.16 -11.14 2.59
C GLN A 138 9.29 -11.78 1.78
N ALA A 139 9.16 -11.84 0.44
CA ALA A 139 10.23 -12.27 -0.46
C ALA A 139 9.94 -11.90 -1.92
N GLY A 140 10.99 -11.60 -2.69
CA GLY A 140 11.05 -11.69 -4.15
C GLY A 140 10.81 -10.40 -4.92
N ASP A 141 9.73 -9.67 -4.60
CA ASP A 141 9.20 -8.65 -5.52
C ASP A 141 8.85 -7.32 -4.84
N GLY A 142 9.45 -6.23 -5.33
CA GLY A 142 9.10 -4.89 -4.88
C GLY A 142 7.64 -4.52 -5.19
N THR A 143 7.04 -3.63 -4.39
CA THR A 143 5.66 -3.17 -4.62
C THR A 143 5.61 -1.86 -5.39
N ALA A 144 4.70 -1.76 -6.36
CA ALA A 144 4.40 -0.53 -7.09
C ALA A 144 3.03 0.01 -6.69
N ILE A 145 3.02 1.13 -5.96
CA ILE A 145 1.80 1.82 -5.53
C ILE A 145 1.66 3.10 -6.34
N ARG A 146 0.50 3.29 -6.94
CA ARG A 146 0.13 4.49 -7.67
C ARG A 146 -1.20 5.04 -7.16
N ASN A 147 -1.18 6.28 -6.65
CA ASN A 147 -2.37 7.02 -6.27
C ASN A 147 -2.67 8.13 -7.30
N ALA A 148 -3.86 8.15 -7.87
CA ALA A 148 -4.42 9.27 -8.65
C ALA A 148 -5.70 9.83 -8.03
N GLY A 149 -6.35 9.06 -7.16
CA GLY A 149 -7.55 9.45 -6.44
C GLY A 149 -7.26 10.05 -5.07
N LEU A 150 -8.18 9.81 -4.14
CA LEU A 150 -8.12 10.30 -2.76
C LEU A 150 -7.82 9.17 -1.80
N ILE A 151 -6.84 9.38 -0.92
CA ILE A 151 -6.67 8.66 0.33
C ILE A 151 -6.86 9.70 1.43
N ASP A 152 -7.88 9.53 2.28
CA ASP A 152 -8.23 10.45 3.37
C ASP A 152 -8.49 9.67 4.66
N VAL A 153 -7.47 9.57 5.51
CA VAL A 153 -7.45 8.61 6.62
C VAL A 153 -6.92 9.22 7.91
N SER A 154 -7.34 8.69 9.06
CA SER A 154 -6.91 9.23 10.36
C SER A 154 -5.59 8.66 10.88
N GLY A 155 -4.98 7.72 10.18
CA GLY A 155 -3.74 7.05 10.56
C GLY A 155 -2.68 7.23 9.49
N ILE A 156 -2.22 6.11 8.90
CA ILE A 156 -1.20 6.14 7.84
C ILE A 156 -1.86 6.04 6.46
N GLY A 157 -1.54 6.99 5.57
CA GLY A 157 -2.02 7.02 4.19
C GLY A 157 -1.50 5.85 3.37
N VAL A 158 -0.18 5.74 3.21
CA VAL A 158 0.47 4.63 2.50
C VAL A 158 1.65 4.13 3.31
N THR A 159 1.69 2.84 3.61
CA THR A 159 2.89 2.18 4.12
C THR A 159 3.40 1.19 3.08
N ALA A 160 4.64 1.38 2.66
CA ALA A 160 5.32 0.48 1.74
C ALA A 160 6.54 -0.13 2.43
N TYR A 161 6.46 -1.42 2.75
CA TYR A 161 7.61 -2.21 3.20
C TYR A 161 8.29 -2.85 1.99
N GLY A 162 9.61 -2.70 1.86
CA GLY A 162 10.44 -3.53 0.97
C GLY A 162 11.35 -4.48 1.76
N THR A 163 11.98 -5.46 1.12
CA THR A 163 13.11 -6.16 1.74
C THR A 163 14.44 -5.68 1.15
N ALA A 164 15.57 -6.09 1.74
CA ALA A 164 16.89 -5.71 1.26
C ALA A 164 17.13 -6.28 -0.15
N GLY A 165 17.40 -5.41 -1.12
CA GLY A 165 17.57 -5.80 -2.53
C GLY A 165 16.35 -5.55 -3.40
N GLU A 166 15.20 -5.26 -2.79
CA GLU A 166 13.95 -4.95 -3.49
C GLU A 166 13.64 -3.46 -3.48
N PHE A 167 12.79 -3.06 -4.43
CA PHE A 167 12.44 -1.67 -4.67
C PHE A 167 10.95 -1.41 -4.49
N SER A 168 10.58 -0.67 -3.44
CA SER A 168 9.22 -0.19 -3.27
C SER A 168 9.05 1.19 -3.90
N SER A 169 8.04 1.37 -4.73
CA SER A 169 7.76 2.64 -5.42
C SER A 169 6.37 3.15 -5.09
N VAL A 170 6.29 4.38 -4.59
CA VAL A 170 5.04 5.11 -4.41
C VAL A 170 5.01 6.29 -5.38
N VAL A 171 3.94 6.38 -6.16
CA VAL A 171 3.69 7.51 -7.06
C VAL A 171 2.35 8.14 -6.69
N ASN A 172 2.40 9.30 -6.03
CA ASN A 172 1.23 10.16 -5.92
C ASN A 172 1.17 11.02 -7.19
N ALA A 173 0.27 10.71 -8.11
CA ALA A 173 0.19 11.37 -9.41
C ALA A 173 -0.44 12.76 -9.32
N ARG A 174 -0.44 13.46 -10.46
CA ARG A 174 -1.14 14.73 -10.58
C ARG A 174 -2.62 14.52 -10.31
N GLY A 175 -3.20 15.36 -9.44
CA GLY A 175 -4.59 15.25 -8.99
C GLY A 175 -4.77 14.28 -7.81
N GLY A 176 -3.81 13.41 -7.54
CA GLY A 176 -3.84 12.52 -6.38
C GLY A 176 -3.66 13.27 -5.07
N VAL A 177 -4.43 12.87 -4.07
CA VAL A 177 -4.38 13.42 -2.72
C VAL A 177 -4.15 12.28 -1.74
N ILE A 178 -3.15 12.45 -0.89
CA ILE A 178 -2.94 11.64 0.30
C ILE A 178 -3.06 12.59 1.48
N ARG A 179 -4.20 12.54 2.16
CA ARG A 179 -4.44 13.20 3.43
C ARG A 179 -4.44 12.15 4.53
N ALA A 180 -3.57 12.33 5.51
CA ALA A 180 -3.45 11.45 6.65
C ALA A 180 -3.25 12.28 7.90
N ASP A 181 -3.82 11.92 9.05
CA ASP A 181 -3.55 12.69 10.27
C ASP A 181 -2.10 12.43 10.74
N ASP A 182 -1.67 11.17 10.80
CA ASP A 182 -0.35 10.80 11.34
C ASP A 182 0.78 10.86 10.29
N ILE A 183 0.75 9.96 9.30
CA ILE A 183 1.82 9.79 8.30
C ILE A 183 1.23 9.67 6.91
N GLY A 184 1.62 10.56 6.00
CA GLY A 184 1.22 10.49 4.59
C GLY A 184 1.77 9.25 3.89
N VAL A 185 3.10 9.14 3.82
CA VAL A 185 3.81 7.99 3.23
C VAL A 185 4.90 7.48 4.16
N ASN A 186 4.86 6.19 4.52
CA ASN A 186 5.84 5.52 5.34
C ASN A 186 6.60 4.44 4.55
N PHE A 187 7.93 4.48 4.58
CA PHE A 187 8.79 3.41 4.06
C PHE A 187 9.34 2.57 5.23
N GLY A 188 8.70 1.43 5.48
CA GLY A 188 8.84 0.68 6.73
C GLY A 188 10.06 -0.23 6.87
N SER A 189 11.10 -0.12 6.03
CA SER A 189 12.20 -1.10 6.03
C SER A 189 13.53 -0.58 5.45
N ASP A 190 14.54 -1.46 5.43
CA ASP A 190 15.89 -1.21 4.92
C ASP A 190 16.00 -1.36 3.39
N GLY A 191 14.90 -1.69 2.71
CA GLY A 191 14.85 -1.82 1.25
C GLY A 191 15.05 -0.50 0.51
N ALA A 192 15.37 -0.59 -0.78
CA ALA A 192 15.43 0.62 -1.61
C ALA A 192 14.00 1.13 -1.85
N SER A 193 13.81 2.44 -1.75
CA SER A 193 12.47 3.03 -1.84
C SER A 193 12.47 4.27 -2.72
N LYS A 194 11.37 4.53 -3.41
CA LYS A 194 11.17 5.76 -4.17
C LYS A 194 9.78 6.31 -4.00
N LEU A 195 9.70 7.59 -3.67
CA LEU A 195 8.48 8.36 -3.74
C LEU A 195 8.60 9.39 -4.85
N VAL A 196 7.62 9.43 -5.75
CA VAL A 196 7.43 10.53 -6.69
C VAL A 196 6.10 11.20 -6.39
N ASN A 197 6.16 12.39 -5.79
CA ASN A 197 4.97 13.20 -5.55
C ASN A 197 4.75 14.18 -6.70
N ARG A 198 3.56 14.15 -7.30
CA ARG A 198 3.04 15.09 -8.30
C ARG A 198 1.67 15.66 -7.91
N GLY A 199 1.14 15.28 -6.73
CA GLY A 199 -0.16 15.69 -6.21
C GLY A 199 -0.03 16.44 -4.88
N LEU A 200 -0.94 16.20 -3.95
CA LEU A 200 -0.88 16.69 -2.59
C LEU A 200 -0.58 15.53 -1.63
N ILE A 201 0.37 15.74 -0.72
CA ILE A 201 0.54 14.94 0.49
C ILE A 201 0.37 15.90 1.67
N ASP A 202 -0.56 15.61 2.56
CA ASP A 202 -0.97 16.48 3.68
C ASP A 202 -1.15 15.63 4.95
N SER A 203 -0.22 15.76 5.88
CA SER A 203 -0.23 15.03 7.16
C SER A 203 0.77 15.62 8.15
N ASP A 204 0.72 15.27 9.43
CA ASP A 204 1.73 15.73 10.41
C ASP A 204 3.16 15.32 9.98
N SER A 205 3.34 14.05 9.62
CA SER A 205 4.58 13.52 9.05
C SER A 205 4.36 13.08 7.60
N ALA A 206 4.46 14.02 6.65
CA ALA A 206 4.26 13.79 5.22
C ALA A 206 4.98 12.56 4.67
N VAL A 207 6.27 12.42 4.99
CA VAL A 207 7.06 11.29 4.53
C VAL A 207 8.00 10.83 5.65
N SER A 208 7.92 9.56 6.01
CA SER A 208 8.72 8.97 7.08
C SER A 208 9.43 7.68 6.65
N GLY A 209 10.53 7.36 7.33
CA GLY A 209 11.22 6.08 7.25
C GLY A 209 12.33 6.03 6.20
N GLY A 210 12.45 4.88 5.54
CA GLY A 210 13.45 4.68 4.48
C GLY A 210 14.86 4.53 5.02
N ASN A 211 15.06 3.54 5.90
CA ASN A 211 16.37 3.21 6.46
C ASN A 211 17.38 2.73 5.40
N GLY A 212 16.87 2.25 4.25
CA GLY A 212 17.64 1.95 3.05
C GLY A 212 17.90 3.16 2.15
N VAL A 213 18.28 2.89 0.90
CA VAL A 213 18.45 3.93 -0.12
C VAL A 213 17.07 4.43 -0.56
N THR A 214 16.66 5.57 -0.01
CA THR A 214 15.37 6.19 -0.34
C THR A 214 15.56 7.40 -1.24
N THR A 215 14.78 7.48 -2.32
CA THR A 215 14.74 8.63 -3.23
C THR A 215 13.38 9.30 -3.17
N LEU A 216 13.32 10.54 -2.69
CA LEU A 216 12.12 11.37 -2.77
C LEU A 216 12.26 12.37 -3.91
N VAL A 217 11.37 12.29 -4.90
CA VAL A 217 11.21 13.27 -5.97
C VAL A 217 9.90 14.05 -5.77
N ASN A 218 9.99 15.26 -5.21
CA ASN A 218 8.81 16.11 -5.05
C ASN A 218 8.66 17.08 -6.23
N LYS A 219 7.52 16.99 -6.94
CA LYS A 219 7.14 17.85 -8.08
C LYS A 219 5.86 18.66 -7.82
N SER A 220 5.30 18.57 -6.61
CA SER A 220 4.08 19.28 -6.21
C SER A 220 4.14 19.54 -4.70
N GLU A 221 3.00 19.56 -4.01
CA GLU A 221 2.88 20.04 -2.64
C GLU A 221 3.03 18.91 -1.61
N ILE A 222 3.82 19.20 -0.58
CA ILE A 222 3.93 18.42 0.64
C ILE A 222 3.70 19.38 1.83
N VAL A 223 2.70 19.05 2.65
CA VAL A 223 2.40 19.70 3.94
C VAL A 223 2.66 18.65 5.01
N GLY A 224 3.51 18.97 5.99
CA GLY A 224 4.03 18.01 6.96
C GLY A 224 5.53 17.80 6.91
N ASP A 225 6.05 17.22 8.00
CA ASP A 225 7.46 16.93 8.17
C ASP A 225 7.93 15.80 7.23
N ILE A 226 9.14 15.94 6.72
CA ILE A 226 9.84 14.90 5.97
C ILE A 226 11.00 14.40 6.84
N ASP A 227 10.89 13.19 7.40
CA ASP A 227 11.97 12.52 8.13
C ASP A 227 12.38 11.26 7.38
N LEU A 228 13.42 11.40 6.57
CA LEU A 228 13.99 10.30 5.82
C LEU A 228 15.34 9.96 6.43
N GLY A 229 15.61 8.67 6.67
CA GLY A 229 16.87 8.19 7.28
C GLY A 229 18.13 8.56 6.47
N ALA A 230 18.78 7.58 5.85
CA ALA A 230 19.96 7.82 5.00
C ALA A 230 19.60 8.29 3.57
N ALA A 231 18.43 8.89 3.40
CA ALA A 231 17.82 9.11 2.09
C ALA A 231 18.39 10.30 1.32
N ARG A 232 18.12 10.28 0.01
CA ARG A 232 18.36 11.40 -0.90
C ARG A 232 17.04 12.09 -1.22
N PHE A 233 16.95 13.37 -0.84
CA PHE A 233 15.86 14.25 -1.25
C PHE A 233 16.21 14.99 -2.53
N SER A 234 15.31 15.00 -3.50
CA SER A 234 15.39 15.80 -4.72
C SER A 234 14.05 16.49 -4.97
N GLY A 235 13.97 17.79 -4.69
CA GLY A 235 12.73 18.54 -4.83
C GLY A 235 12.96 20.04 -4.70
N ARG A 236 11.93 20.83 -4.99
CA ARG A 236 11.96 22.28 -4.71
C ARG A 236 11.61 22.51 -3.24
N PRO A 237 12.50 23.08 -2.40
CA PRO A 237 12.21 23.29 -0.98
C PRO A 237 10.96 24.15 -0.74
N ALA A 238 10.67 25.11 -1.62
CA ALA A 238 9.48 25.98 -1.54
C ALA A 238 8.13 25.24 -1.71
N ALA A 239 8.15 23.96 -2.10
CA ALA A 239 6.96 23.12 -2.23
C ALA A 239 6.77 22.17 -1.03
N VAL A 240 7.59 22.36 0.02
CA VAL A 240 7.46 21.70 1.33
C VAL A 240 7.16 22.82 2.34
N ARG A 241 6.05 22.73 3.05
CA ARG A 241 5.63 23.78 3.99
C ARG A 241 6.19 23.63 5.41
N ASP A 242 6.94 22.57 5.68
CA ASP A 242 7.52 22.25 7.00
C ASP A 242 8.98 21.73 6.94
N ARG A 243 9.45 21.02 7.97
CA ARG A 243 10.87 20.66 8.14
C ARG A 243 11.28 19.48 7.25
N ILE A 244 12.53 19.53 6.79
CA ILE A 244 13.21 18.40 6.14
C ILE A 244 14.36 17.95 7.04
N SER A 245 14.26 16.73 7.57
CA SER A 245 15.32 16.02 8.28
C SER A 245 15.88 14.92 7.37
N THR A 246 17.19 14.93 7.15
CA THR A 246 17.91 13.77 6.57
C THR A 246 19.05 13.41 7.50
N ARG A 247 19.06 12.17 8.02
CA ARG A 247 20.14 11.70 8.92
C ARG A 247 21.18 10.95 8.11
N SER A 248 22.22 11.66 7.69
CA SER A 248 23.45 11.05 7.19
C SER A 248 24.08 10.19 8.30
N ARG A 249 24.08 8.85 8.13
CA ARG A 249 24.99 7.99 8.90
C ARG A 249 26.42 8.26 8.39
N ALA A 250 27.15 9.13 9.07
CA ALA A 250 28.59 9.19 8.90
C ALA A 250 29.18 7.80 9.23
N PRO A 251 30.06 7.22 8.40
CA PRO A 251 30.71 5.98 8.74
C PRO A 251 31.53 6.20 10.01
N ARG A 252 31.28 5.37 11.04
CA ARG A 252 32.14 5.29 12.23
C ARG A 252 33.54 4.89 11.74
N SER A 253 34.46 5.84 11.67
CA SER A 253 35.87 5.55 11.40
C SER A 253 36.42 4.78 12.61
N THR A 254 36.58 3.48 12.46
CA THR A 254 37.43 2.71 13.38
C THR A 254 38.88 2.97 12.99
N SER A 255 39.40 4.15 13.32
CA SER A 255 40.85 4.37 13.29
C SER A 255 41.48 3.66 14.49
N ARG A 256 41.80 2.38 14.34
CA ARG A 256 42.78 1.73 15.23
C ARG A 256 44.14 2.33 14.89
N LYS A 257 44.56 3.34 15.65
CA LYS A 257 45.97 3.76 15.72
C LYS A 257 46.74 2.60 16.38
N SER A 258 47.45 1.80 15.60
CA SER A 258 48.54 0.98 16.14
C SER A 258 49.73 1.92 16.35
N SER A 259 49.92 2.39 17.58
CA SER A 259 51.15 3.07 17.97
C SER A 259 52.28 2.05 18.01
N ALA A 260 53.29 2.27 17.17
CA ALA A 260 54.60 1.68 17.34
C ALA A 260 55.19 2.17 18.67
N ALA A 261 55.67 1.24 19.50
CA ALA A 261 56.61 1.54 20.57
C ALA A 261 57.86 0.70 20.33
N ALA A 262 58.90 1.36 19.83
CA ALA A 262 60.26 0.87 19.88
C ALA A 262 60.85 1.18 21.25
N THR A 263 61.51 0.22 21.87
CA THR A 263 62.56 0.44 22.89
C THR A 263 63.32 -0.88 23.13
N THR A 264 64.49 -1.00 22.52
CA THR A 264 65.69 -1.64 23.11
C THR A 264 66.24 -0.70 24.21
N PRO A 265 67.10 -1.09 25.19
CA PRO A 265 68.18 -2.09 25.08
C PRO A 265 68.43 -3.00 26.31
N CYS A 266 69.11 -4.15 26.08
CA CYS A 266 70.24 -4.68 26.84
C CYS A 266 70.84 -5.86 26.06
#